data_AF-A0A7S2J4X1-F1
#
_entry.id   AF-A0A7S2J4X1-F1
#
_cell.length_a   1.000
_cell.length_b   1.000
_cell.length_c   1.000
_cell.angle_alpha   90.00
_cell.angle_beta   90.00
_cell.angle_gamma   90.00
#
_symmetry.space_group_name_H-M   'P 1'
#
loop_
_entity.id
_entity.type
_entity.pdbx_description
1 polymer ?
#
loop_
_entity_poly.entity_id
_entity_poly.type
_entity_poly.pdbx_seq_one_letter_code
_entity_poly.pdbx_strand_id
1 'polypeptide(L)'
;FVASLGSALLGATAVRSSRRRGAARPLRHHRPCTAYALSDDFLAFVNCTGSPAHTTAEAKRRLMEAGFDELSEGGPWTLKRGGRYFVTQSGTSFCAFAVGGAFSAAAGGVVMAAAHTDSPCLKLRPYSKVPSKAGTVQLGVDTYGGGLWHTWFDRPLGFAGKVVVANRDGKDYGLEERLVRVADPACVIPNLAIHLTTAEERKAFAFNKETQLRPVFCSPCGASLGAGVQSTECSPGEAAESPLIAALRHHDGLLECVAEAAGVSAER
;
A
#
# COMPACT_ATOMS: atom_id res chain seq x y z
N PHE A 1 3.01 -2.30 -11.55
CA PHE A 1 3.00 -2.87 -10.19
C PHE A 1 3.74 -1.93 -9.26
N VAL A 2 3.06 -1.35 -8.26
CA VAL A 2 3.72 -0.57 -7.20
C VAL A 2 3.26 -1.17 -5.88
N ALA A 3 4.08 -2.02 -5.26
CA ALA A 3 3.83 -2.55 -3.92
C ALA A 3 4.92 -2.10 -2.94
N SER A 4 4.50 -1.81 -1.72
CA SER A 4 5.26 -1.42 -0.53
C SER A 4 5.04 -2.48 0.55
N LEU A 5 6.00 -2.67 1.45
CA LEU A 5 5.86 -3.63 2.55
C LEU A 5 5.47 -2.96 3.88
N GLY A 6 4.63 -3.60 4.71
CA GLY A 6 4.13 -3.05 5.99
C GLY A 6 3.84 -4.10 7.08
N SER A 7 3.80 -3.67 8.35
CA SER A 7 3.67 -4.51 9.58
C SER A 7 2.26 -4.39 10.22
N ALA A 8 1.79 -5.41 10.95
CA ALA A 8 0.46 -5.48 11.57
C ALA A 8 0.52 -5.71 13.11
N LEU A 9 -0.29 -4.98 13.90
CA LEU A 9 -0.42 -5.17 15.36
C LEU A 9 -1.91 -5.06 15.81
N LEU A 10 -2.34 -6.01 16.65
CA LEU A 10 -3.71 -6.18 17.20
C LEU A 10 -3.97 -5.35 18.48
N GLY A 11 -5.21 -4.87 18.63
CA GLY A 11 -5.66 -3.94 19.69
C GLY A 11 -6.27 -4.57 20.95
N ALA A 12 -6.67 -3.70 21.91
CA ALA A 12 -7.31 -4.07 23.17
C ALA A 12 -8.47 -3.12 23.56
N THR A 13 -9.44 -3.69 24.26
CA THR A 13 -10.81 -3.23 24.57
C THR A 13 -10.93 -2.26 25.76
N ALA A 14 -11.89 -1.33 25.69
CA ALA A 14 -12.20 -0.34 26.74
C ALA A 14 -13.50 -0.64 27.52
N VAL A 15 -13.48 -0.35 28.83
CA VAL A 15 -14.61 -0.45 29.78
C VAL A 15 -15.24 0.92 30.02
N ARG A 16 -16.58 0.98 30.16
CA ARG A 16 -17.39 2.21 30.21
C ARG A 16 -18.01 2.39 31.60
N SER A 17 -18.08 3.62 32.11
CA SER A 17 -18.93 4.00 33.24
C SER A 17 -19.81 5.22 32.91
N SER A 18 -21.00 5.25 33.49
CA SER A 18 -22.11 6.14 33.15
C SER A 18 -22.38 7.19 34.23
N ARG A 19 -22.76 8.42 33.85
CA ARG A 19 -23.68 9.29 34.63
C ARG A 19 -24.37 10.33 33.72
N ARG A 20 -25.67 10.56 33.98
CA ARG A 20 -26.56 11.60 33.40
C ARG A 20 -26.32 12.95 34.14
N ARG A 21 -26.72 14.15 33.73
CA ARG A 21 -27.94 14.67 33.06
C ARG A 21 -27.76 16.19 32.79
N GLY A 22 -28.43 16.79 31.81
CA GLY A 22 -28.62 18.26 31.69
C GLY A 22 -28.87 18.74 30.25
N ALA A 23 -30.02 19.37 29.99
CA ALA A 23 -30.53 19.65 28.65
C ALA A 23 -30.05 20.99 28.07
N ALA A 24 -29.41 20.93 26.89
CA ALA A 24 -29.23 22.02 25.94
C ALA A 24 -29.33 21.46 24.51
N ARG A 25 -29.88 22.27 23.60
CA ARG A 25 -30.14 22.01 22.16
C ARG A 25 -29.01 21.19 21.48
N PRO A 26 -29.30 20.14 20.68
CA PRO A 26 -28.26 19.22 20.24
C PRO A 26 -27.40 19.86 19.16
N LEU A 27 -26.26 20.42 19.56
CA LEU A 27 -25.06 20.34 18.73
C LEU A 27 -24.82 18.85 18.49
N ARG A 28 -24.66 18.46 17.23
CA ARG A 28 -24.42 17.07 16.80
C ARG A 28 -23.46 16.41 17.79
N HIS A 29 -23.85 15.23 18.30
CA HIS A 29 -23.06 14.44 19.26
C HIS A 29 -21.57 14.41 18.89
N HIS A 30 -20.78 15.32 19.46
CA HIS A 30 -19.38 15.05 19.66
C HIS A 30 -19.35 13.97 20.73
N ARG A 31 -19.15 12.71 20.31
CA ARG A 31 -18.73 11.66 21.24
C ARG A 31 -17.58 12.26 22.06
N PRO A 32 -17.55 12.08 23.40
CA PRO A 32 -16.35 12.38 24.15
C PRO A 32 -15.24 11.49 23.59
N CYS A 33 -14.40 12.07 22.74
CA CYS A 33 -13.28 11.39 22.15
C CYS A 33 -12.18 11.48 23.20
N THR A 34 -12.01 10.40 23.96
CA THR A 34 -10.85 10.29 24.85
C THR A 34 -9.60 10.23 23.99
N ALA A 35 -8.43 10.59 24.55
CA ALA A 35 -7.16 10.42 23.85
C ALA A 35 -6.99 8.98 23.34
N TYR A 36 -7.43 7.98 24.12
CA TYR A 36 -7.43 6.58 23.72
C TYR A 36 -8.27 6.30 22.47
N ALA A 37 -9.48 6.87 22.36
CA ALA A 37 -10.32 6.66 21.19
C ALA A 37 -9.69 7.24 19.89
N LEU A 38 -8.97 8.37 19.99
CA LEU A 38 -8.21 8.93 18.87
C LEU A 38 -7.02 8.03 18.50
N SER A 39 -6.29 7.52 19.50
CA SER A 39 -5.18 6.60 19.27
C SER A 39 -5.64 5.30 18.61
N ASP A 40 -6.75 4.72 19.06
CA ASP A 40 -7.30 3.48 18.48
C ASP A 40 -7.76 3.70 17.03
N ASP A 41 -8.42 4.83 16.75
CA ASP A 41 -8.82 5.18 15.37
C ASP A 41 -7.61 5.42 14.45
N PHE A 42 -6.55 6.06 14.99
CA PHE A 42 -5.30 6.26 14.27
C PHE A 42 -4.60 4.93 13.98
N LEU A 43 -4.55 4.01 14.96
CA LEU A 43 -3.99 2.66 14.75
C LEU A 43 -4.79 1.89 13.71
N ALA A 44 -6.12 1.97 13.73
CA ALA A 44 -6.97 1.36 12.71
C ALA A 44 -6.69 1.95 11.32
N PHE A 45 -6.53 3.27 11.22
CA PHE A 45 -6.13 3.94 9.99
C PHE A 45 -4.78 3.40 9.49
N VAL A 46 -3.72 3.47 10.31
CA VAL A 46 -2.38 3.01 9.91
C VAL A 46 -2.38 1.53 9.53
N ASN A 47 -3.07 0.68 10.29
CA ASN A 47 -3.12 -0.76 10.04
C ASN A 47 -3.78 -1.10 8.70
N CYS A 48 -4.78 -0.35 8.25
CA CYS A 48 -5.41 -0.56 6.95
C CYS A 48 -4.64 0.08 5.78
N THR A 49 -3.77 1.06 6.06
CA THR A 49 -2.96 1.75 5.04
C THR A 49 -1.55 1.14 4.91
N GLY A 50 -1.29 0.40 3.82
CA GLY A 50 0.05 -0.15 3.53
C GLY A 50 0.79 0.55 2.39
N SER A 51 0.12 1.47 1.69
CA SER A 51 0.68 2.25 0.58
C SER A 51 -0.09 3.56 0.42
N PRO A 52 0.46 4.57 -0.28
CA PRO A 52 -0.23 5.84 -0.52
C PRO A 52 -1.61 5.68 -1.17
N ALA A 53 -1.77 4.62 -1.97
CA ALA A 53 -3.04 4.30 -2.61
C ALA A 53 -4.09 3.81 -1.60
N HIS A 54 -3.69 2.98 -0.63
CA HIS A 54 -4.56 2.58 0.48
C HIS A 54 -4.89 3.76 1.40
N THR A 55 -3.91 4.64 1.66
CA THR A 55 -4.14 5.88 2.44
C THR A 55 -5.21 6.74 1.81
N THR A 56 -5.12 6.96 0.50
CA THR A 56 -6.12 7.74 -0.25
C THR A 56 -7.48 7.04 -0.30
N ALA A 57 -7.51 5.73 -0.49
CA ALA A 57 -8.76 4.96 -0.49
C ALA A 57 -9.48 4.99 0.86
N GLU A 58 -8.75 4.84 1.96
CA GLU A 58 -9.30 4.93 3.31
C GLU A 58 -9.75 6.36 3.63
N ALA A 59 -8.98 7.38 3.23
CA ALA A 59 -9.39 8.78 3.37
C ALA A 59 -10.68 9.06 2.60
N LYS A 60 -10.78 8.60 1.35
CA LYS A 60 -11.99 8.66 0.52
C LYS A 60 -13.18 8.02 1.24
N ARG A 61 -13.03 6.78 1.76
CA ARG A 61 -14.08 6.09 2.53
C ARG A 61 -14.58 6.94 3.69
N ARG A 62 -13.67 7.45 4.52
CA ARG A 62 -13.99 8.28 5.70
C ARG A 62 -14.64 9.62 5.31
N LEU A 63 -14.20 10.25 4.23
CA LEU A 63 -14.77 11.50 3.71
C LEU A 63 -16.20 11.30 3.20
N MET A 64 -16.45 10.22 2.46
CA MET A 64 -17.80 9.86 2.02
C MET A 64 -18.72 9.58 3.23
N GLU A 65 -18.26 8.84 4.24
CA GLU A 65 -19.02 8.61 5.48
C GLU A 65 -19.30 9.90 6.26
N ALA A 66 -18.40 10.88 6.18
CA ALA A 66 -18.60 12.20 6.75
C ALA A 66 -19.57 13.09 5.92
N GLY A 67 -20.01 12.63 4.75
CA GLY A 67 -20.91 13.32 3.84
C GLY A 67 -20.21 14.41 3.03
N PHE A 68 -19.02 14.11 2.50
CA PHE A 68 -18.37 14.88 1.43
C PHE A 68 -18.72 14.29 0.07
N ASP A 69 -18.89 15.15 -0.93
CA ASP A 69 -19.14 14.76 -2.32
C ASP A 69 -17.80 14.61 -3.07
N GLU A 70 -17.63 13.49 -3.78
CA GLU A 70 -16.46 13.28 -4.65
C GLU A 70 -16.60 14.10 -5.94
N LEU A 71 -15.56 14.86 -6.28
CA LEU A 71 -15.43 15.61 -7.51
C LEU A 71 -14.57 14.85 -8.52
N SER A 72 -14.97 14.88 -9.79
CA SER A 72 -14.17 14.35 -10.89
C SER A 72 -13.01 15.30 -11.22
N GLU A 73 -11.78 14.77 -11.30
CA GLU A 73 -10.59 15.56 -11.66
C GLU A 73 -10.69 16.18 -13.06
N GLY A 74 -11.26 15.45 -14.03
CA GLY A 74 -11.36 15.88 -15.44
C GLY A 74 -12.65 16.60 -15.80
N GLY A 75 -13.59 16.77 -14.87
CA GLY A 75 -14.91 17.35 -15.11
C GLY A 75 -15.06 18.76 -14.53
N PRO A 76 -16.03 19.56 -15.04
CA PRO A 76 -16.34 20.86 -14.45
C PRO A 76 -16.91 20.68 -13.03
N TRP A 77 -16.54 21.59 -12.12
CA TRP A 77 -17.02 21.56 -10.73
C TRP A 77 -18.15 22.56 -10.51
N THR A 78 -19.24 22.11 -9.91
CA THR A 78 -20.33 22.98 -9.44
C THR A 78 -20.36 22.97 -7.92
N LEU A 79 -19.78 24.01 -7.31
CA LEU A 79 -19.62 24.12 -5.86
C LEU A 79 -20.72 24.98 -5.24
N LYS A 80 -21.23 24.57 -4.08
CA LYS A 80 -22.25 25.30 -3.32
C LYS A 80 -21.70 25.76 -1.99
N ARG A 81 -22.14 26.94 -1.54
CA ARG A 81 -21.90 27.39 -0.15
C ARG A 81 -22.51 26.40 0.83
N GLY A 82 -21.78 26.08 1.89
CA GLY A 82 -22.13 25.03 2.84
C GLY A 82 -21.83 23.61 2.35
N GLY A 83 -21.37 23.43 1.10
CA GLY A 83 -20.99 22.15 0.54
C GLY A 83 -19.63 21.65 1.04
N ARG A 84 -19.41 20.34 0.95
CA ARG A 84 -18.15 19.67 1.35
C ARG A 84 -17.76 18.71 0.24
N TYR A 85 -16.52 18.81 -0.20
CA TYR A 85 -16.08 18.17 -1.42
C TYR A 85 -14.68 17.57 -1.24
N PHE A 86 -14.37 16.53 -2.00
CA PHE A 86 -13.00 16.06 -2.13
C PHE A 86 -12.72 15.61 -3.56
N VAL A 87 -11.45 15.67 -3.94
CA VAL A 87 -10.94 15.14 -5.20
C VAL A 87 -9.73 14.26 -4.90
N THR A 88 -9.59 13.15 -5.63
CA THR A 88 -8.40 12.30 -5.60
C THR A 88 -7.64 12.43 -6.90
N GLN A 89 -6.31 12.44 -6.83
CA GLN A 89 -5.43 12.50 -7.99
C GLN A 89 -4.57 11.24 -8.05
N SER A 90 -4.61 10.55 -9.20
CA SER A 90 -3.86 9.30 -9.48
C SER A 90 -4.08 8.17 -8.46
N GLY A 91 -5.08 8.30 -7.59
CA GLY A 91 -5.36 7.41 -6.47
C GLY A 91 -4.35 7.47 -5.32
N THR A 92 -3.34 8.35 -5.33
CA THR A 92 -2.30 8.43 -4.28
C THR A 92 -2.30 9.71 -3.46
N SER A 93 -3.04 10.71 -3.93
CA SER A 93 -3.21 12.00 -3.25
C SER A 93 -4.68 12.39 -3.23
N PHE A 94 -5.08 13.19 -2.25
CA PHE A 94 -6.41 13.77 -2.18
C PHE A 94 -6.39 15.18 -1.63
N CYS A 95 -7.39 15.98 -2.01
CA CYS A 95 -7.68 17.28 -1.43
C CYS A 95 -9.14 17.31 -1.01
N ALA A 96 -9.39 17.57 0.27
CA ALA A 96 -10.73 17.70 0.82
C ALA A 96 -10.93 19.12 1.35
N PHE A 97 -12.09 19.72 1.05
CA PHE A 97 -12.40 21.08 1.44
C PHE A 97 -13.88 21.27 1.72
N ALA A 98 -14.20 22.26 2.56
CA ALA A 98 -15.56 22.66 2.89
C ALA A 98 -15.76 24.15 2.53
N VAL A 99 -16.80 24.45 1.77
CA VAL A 99 -17.14 25.82 1.40
C VAL A 99 -18.00 26.43 2.49
N GLY A 100 -17.51 27.46 3.18
CA GLY A 100 -18.26 28.13 4.25
C GLY A 100 -19.60 28.69 3.75
N GLY A 101 -20.64 28.65 4.59
CA GLY A 101 -21.97 29.18 4.23
C GLY A 101 -21.99 30.66 3.87
N ALA A 102 -21.08 31.45 4.46
CA ALA A 102 -20.89 32.87 4.19
C ALA A 102 -19.72 33.16 3.22
N PHE A 103 -19.12 32.13 2.62
CA PHE A 103 -17.93 32.29 1.78
C PHE A 103 -18.22 33.20 0.56
N SER A 104 -17.41 34.24 0.39
CA SER A 104 -17.46 35.14 -0.77
C SER A 104 -16.10 35.12 -1.46
N ALA A 105 -16.06 34.98 -2.78
CA ALA A 105 -14.79 35.02 -3.52
C ALA A 105 -14.07 36.37 -3.38
N ALA A 106 -14.81 37.47 -3.13
CA ALA A 106 -14.24 38.81 -3.00
C ALA A 106 -13.62 39.11 -1.63
N ALA A 107 -13.96 38.35 -0.57
CA ALA A 107 -13.57 38.67 0.80
C ALA A 107 -13.24 37.43 1.67
N GLY A 108 -13.38 36.23 1.13
CA GLY A 108 -13.17 34.97 1.84
C GLY A 108 -11.69 34.60 1.91
N GLY A 109 -11.29 33.99 3.03
CA GLY A 109 -9.98 33.37 3.21
C GLY A 109 -10.04 31.85 3.10
N VAL A 110 -8.87 31.23 2.96
CA VAL A 110 -8.69 29.77 3.01
C VAL A 110 -7.91 29.40 4.26
N VAL A 111 -8.43 28.46 5.04
CA VAL A 111 -7.69 27.82 6.12
C VAL A 111 -7.27 26.45 5.62
N MET A 112 -5.96 26.21 5.56
CA MET A 112 -5.40 25.01 4.94
C MET A 112 -4.47 24.29 5.92
N ALA A 113 -4.58 22.95 5.91
CA ALA A 113 -3.58 22.05 6.46
C ALA A 113 -3.11 21.14 5.34
N ALA A 114 -1.81 20.88 5.28
CA ALA A 114 -1.20 20.03 4.28
C ALA A 114 -0.34 18.95 4.96
N ALA A 115 -0.40 17.75 4.40
CA ALA A 115 0.41 16.60 4.77
C ALA A 115 0.72 15.79 3.50
N HIS A 116 1.52 14.74 3.62
CA HIS A 116 1.85 13.84 2.52
C HIS A 116 1.44 12.40 2.88
N THR A 117 1.08 11.60 1.87
CA THR A 117 0.54 10.24 2.04
C THR A 117 1.60 9.15 1.94
N ASP A 118 2.82 9.51 1.53
CA ASP A 118 3.93 8.60 1.32
C ASP A 118 4.83 8.47 2.54
N SER A 119 5.58 7.38 2.58
CA SER A 119 6.56 7.10 3.63
C SER A 119 7.73 6.33 3.02
N PRO A 120 8.95 6.47 3.57
CA PRO A 120 10.09 5.72 3.08
C PRO A 120 9.81 4.21 3.12
N CYS A 121 10.05 3.53 2.01
CA CYS A 121 9.70 2.12 1.85
C CYS A 121 10.58 1.42 0.81
N LEU A 122 10.44 0.10 0.71
CA LEU A 122 10.98 -0.69 -0.38
C LEU A 122 9.90 -0.88 -1.44
N LYS A 123 10.20 -0.48 -2.67
CA LYS A 123 9.31 -0.66 -3.83
C LYS A 123 9.80 -1.80 -4.68
N LEU A 124 8.90 -2.67 -5.12
CA LEU A 124 9.25 -3.68 -6.09
C LEU A 124 9.69 -3.02 -7.41
N ARG A 125 10.80 -3.47 -7.98
CA ARG A 125 11.26 -2.99 -9.30
C ARG A 125 10.31 -3.40 -10.41
N PRO A 126 10.25 -2.65 -11.53
CA PRO A 126 9.56 -3.10 -12.74
C PRO A 126 10.06 -4.45 -13.26
N TYR A 127 11.35 -4.75 -13.08
CA TYR A 127 11.96 -6.06 -13.28
C TYR A 127 12.49 -6.53 -11.93
N SER A 128 11.68 -7.30 -11.20
CA SER A 128 12.03 -7.75 -9.85
C SER A 128 12.56 -9.17 -9.82
N LYS A 129 12.44 -9.91 -10.92
CA LYS A 129 13.03 -11.23 -11.10
C LYS A 129 14.55 -11.09 -11.08
N VAL A 130 15.19 -11.64 -10.06
CA VAL A 130 16.65 -11.69 -9.94
C VAL A 130 17.10 -13.15 -9.92
N PRO A 131 18.33 -13.47 -10.35
CA PRO A 131 18.81 -14.84 -10.30
C PRO A 131 18.74 -15.38 -8.87
N SER A 132 18.12 -16.56 -8.72
CA SER A 132 18.08 -17.28 -7.44
C SER A 132 19.50 -17.55 -6.95
N LYS A 133 19.73 -17.32 -5.65
CA LYS A 133 21.00 -17.58 -5.00
C LYS A 133 20.80 -18.55 -3.85
N ALA A 134 21.65 -19.56 -3.76
CA ALA A 134 21.63 -20.56 -2.69
C ALA A 134 20.24 -21.19 -2.44
N GLY A 135 19.49 -21.48 -3.50
CA GLY A 135 18.14 -22.07 -3.41
C GLY A 135 17.04 -21.12 -2.92
N THR A 136 17.33 -19.82 -2.76
CA THR A 136 16.36 -18.81 -2.34
C THR A 136 15.81 -18.02 -3.52
N VAL A 137 14.52 -17.66 -3.47
CA VAL A 137 13.91 -16.70 -4.38
C VAL A 137 14.07 -15.31 -3.76
N GLN A 138 14.74 -14.41 -4.45
CA GLN A 138 14.93 -13.03 -4.01
C GLN A 138 14.14 -12.08 -4.88
N LEU A 139 13.80 -10.91 -4.36
CA LEU A 139 13.09 -9.87 -5.09
C LEU A 139 13.96 -8.63 -5.27
N GLY A 140 14.02 -8.14 -6.51
CA GLY A 140 14.60 -6.84 -6.83
C GLY A 140 13.72 -5.70 -6.32
N VAL A 141 14.28 -4.85 -5.47
CA VAL A 141 13.58 -3.71 -4.85
C VAL A 141 14.41 -2.43 -4.97
N ASP A 142 13.71 -1.29 -4.95
CA ASP A 142 14.28 0.04 -4.87
C ASP A 142 13.94 0.70 -3.53
N THR A 143 14.89 1.46 -2.98
CA THR A 143 14.64 2.31 -1.83
C THR A 143 13.90 3.57 -2.25
N TYR A 144 12.74 3.81 -1.65
CA TYR A 144 11.99 5.05 -1.79
C TYR A 144 12.20 5.92 -0.56
N GLY A 145 12.67 7.16 -0.75
CA GLY A 145 12.94 8.10 0.35
C GLY A 145 14.21 7.80 1.15
N GLY A 146 14.35 8.45 2.31
CA GLY A 146 15.51 8.38 3.21
C GLY A 146 15.31 7.42 4.38
N GLY A 147 14.86 6.19 4.13
CA GLY A 147 14.54 5.23 5.18
C GLY A 147 15.73 4.81 6.05
N LEU A 148 15.45 4.49 7.32
CA LEU A 148 16.41 3.84 8.21
C LEU A 148 16.50 2.34 7.86
N TRP A 149 17.17 2.02 6.76
CA TRP A 149 17.11 0.70 6.12
C TRP A 149 17.54 -0.48 7.00
N HIS A 150 18.36 -0.25 8.03
CA HIS A 150 18.72 -1.29 8.99
C HIS A 150 17.51 -1.81 9.78
N THR A 151 16.47 -0.98 9.97
CA THR A 151 15.24 -1.37 10.70
C THR A 151 14.33 -2.32 9.93
N TRP A 152 14.60 -2.52 8.63
CA TRP A 152 13.84 -3.40 7.74
C TRP A 152 14.34 -4.85 7.76
N PHE A 153 15.54 -5.09 8.29
CA PHE A 153 16.08 -6.43 8.48
C PHE A 153 15.26 -7.19 9.53
N ASP A 154 15.11 -8.49 9.32
CA ASP A 154 14.43 -9.44 10.20
C ASP A 154 12.98 -9.06 10.56
N ARG A 155 12.32 -8.28 9.69
CA ARG A 155 10.90 -7.96 9.81
C ARG A 155 10.06 -8.91 8.94
N PRO A 156 8.90 -9.36 9.43
CA PRO A 156 7.90 -9.97 8.55
C PRO A 156 7.32 -8.89 7.64
N LEU A 157 7.41 -9.10 6.33
CA LEU A 157 7.02 -8.11 5.33
C LEU A 157 5.95 -8.72 4.39
N GLY A 158 4.79 -8.08 4.29
CA GLY A 158 3.75 -8.38 3.30
C GLY A 158 3.68 -7.29 2.22
N PHE A 159 2.90 -7.44 1.14
CA PHE A 159 2.83 -6.46 0.04
C PHE A 159 1.59 -5.58 0.12
N ALA A 160 1.69 -4.31 -0.28
CA ALA A 160 0.56 -3.40 -0.37
C ALA A 160 0.75 -2.40 -1.51
N GLY A 161 -0.22 -2.29 -2.42
CA GLY A 161 0.02 -1.63 -3.68
C GLY A 161 -1.19 -1.49 -4.58
N LYS A 162 -0.91 -1.13 -5.83
CA LYS A 162 -1.88 -1.07 -6.92
C LYS A 162 -1.38 -1.90 -8.10
N VAL A 163 -2.30 -2.65 -8.69
CA VAL A 163 -2.12 -3.40 -9.93
C VAL A 163 -3.06 -2.87 -10.99
N VAL A 164 -2.66 -3.00 -12.24
CA VAL A 164 -3.52 -2.73 -13.40
C VAL A 164 -3.77 -4.08 -14.05
N VAL A 165 -5.03 -4.47 -14.12
CA VAL A 165 -5.46 -5.75 -14.68
C VAL A 165 -6.18 -5.51 -16.00
N ALA A 166 -5.93 -6.37 -16.97
CA ALA A 166 -6.67 -6.37 -18.23
C ALA A 166 -8.00 -7.13 -18.05
N ASN A 167 -9.12 -6.43 -18.26
CA ASN A 167 -10.40 -7.08 -18.38
C ASN A 167 -10.53 -7.68 -19.79
N ARG A 168 -10.59 -9.01 -19.82
CA ARG A 168 -10.71 -9.86 -21.02
C ARG A 168 -12.07 -10.57 -21.09
N ASP A 169 -13.01 -10.25 -20.20
CA ASP A 169 -14.32 -10.89 -20.18
C ASP A 169 -15.23 -10.21 -21.23
N GLY A 170 -15.26 -10.77 -22.44
CA GLY A 170 -16.14 -10.33 -23.53
C GLY A 170 -15.48 -9.45 -24.60
N LYS A 171 -16.27 -8.64 -25.30
CA LYS A 171 -15.83 -7.77 -26.42
C LYS A 171 -15.15 -6.47 -25.97
N ASP A 172 -15.18 -6.14 -24.68
CA ASP A 172 -14.63 -4.89 -24.17
C ASP A 172 -13.24 -5.12 -23.58
N TYR A 173 -12.23 -4.61 -24.28
CA TYR A 173 -10.84 -4.55 -23.81
C TYR A 173 -10.70 -3.35 -22.87
N GLY A 174 -10.67 -3.59 -21.57
CA GLY A 174 -10.56 -2.54 -20.55
C GLY A 174 -9.36 -2.74 -19.63
N LEU A 175 -8.81 -1.65 -19.09
CA LEU A 175 -7.85 -1.70 -17.98
C LEU A 175 -8.55 -1.27 -16.70
N GLU A 176 -8.38 -2.05 -15.64
CA GLU A 176 -8.94 -1.75 -14.33
C GLU A 176 -7.79 -1.65 -13.32
N GLU A 177 -7.84 -0.64 -12.45
CA GLU A 177 -6.90 -0.54 -11.34
C GLU A 177 -7.47 -1.21 -10.10
N ARG A 178 -6.71 -2.11 -9.47
CA ARG A 178 -7.08 -2.75 -8.21
C ARG A 178 -6.05 -2.50 -7.12
N LEU A 179 -6.54 -2.24 -5.91
CA LEU A 179 -5.70 -2.22 -4.73
C LEU A 179 -5.46 -3.65 -4.26
N VAL A 180 -4.20 -3.95 -3.98
CA VAL A 180 -3.77 -5.28 -3.55
C VAL A 180 -3.05 -5.15 -2.23
N ARG A 181 -3.43 -6.00 -1.27
CA ARG A 181 -2.77 -6.10 0.02
C ARG A 181 -2.65 -7.56 0.45
N VAL A 182 -1.42 -8.02 0.56
CA VAL A 182 -1.03 -9.28 1.18
C VAL A 182 -0.53 -8.94 2.58
N ALA A 183 -1.40 -9.08 3.58
CA ALA A 183 -1.07 -8.73 4.96
C ALA A 183 -0.17 -9.76 5.64
N ASP A 184 -0.24 -11.02 5.20
CA ASP A 184 0.58 -12.09 5.74
C ASP A 184 2.06 -11.92 5.36
N PRO A 185 2.99 -12.34 6.23
CA PRO A 185 4.41 -12.23 5.94
C PRO A 185 4.80 -13.05 4.70
N ALA A 186 5.10 -12.36 3.60
CA ALA A 186 5.44 -12.97 2.33
C ALA A 186 6.94 -12.93 2.03
N CYS A 187 7.66 -12.02 2.68
CA CYS A 187 9.12 -11.92 2.56
C CYS A 187 9.77 -11.45 3.86
N VAL A 188 11.09 -11.63 3.90
CA VAL A 188 11.97 -11.17 4.98
C VAL A 188 13.29 -10.72 4.38
N ILE A 189 13.93 -9.72 4.97
CA ILE A 189 15.32 -9.35 4.65
C ILE A 189 16.18 -9.92 5.80
N PRO A 190 16.77 -11.10 5.65
CA PRO A 190 17.49 -11.73 6.74
C PRO A 190 18.81 -11.01 7.00
N ASN A 191 19.13 -10.83 8.28
CA ASN A 191 20.43 -10.34 8.70
C ASN A 191 21.48 -11.46 8.63
N LEU A 192 22.75 -11.07 8.43
CA LEU A 192 23.85 -12.02 8.47
C LEU A 192 24.13 -12.39 9.92
N ALA A 193 24.30 -13.70 10.19
CA ALA A 193 24.60 -14.18 11.53
C ALA A 193 25.87 -13.50 12.09
N ILE A 194 25.79 -13.08 13.35
CA ILE A 194 26.86 -12.33 14.03
C ILE A 194 28.23 -13.03 13.97
N HIS A 195 28.23 -14.38 14.00
CA HIS A 195 29.42 -15.23 13.94
C HIS A 195 30.20 -15.11 12.62
N LEU A 196 29.53 -14.68 11.54
CA LEU A 196 30.11 -14.51 10.21
C LEU A 196 30.56 -13.07 9.94
N THR A 197 30.63 -12.24 10.98
CA THR A 197 31.04 -10.83 10.90
C THR A 197 32.16 -10.55 11.88
N THR A 198 33.03 -9.63 11.53
CA THR A 198 34.08 -9.08 12.40
C THR A 198 33.48 -8.10 13.42
N ALA A 199 34.24 -7.74 14.46
CA ALA A 199 33.75 -6.78 15.46
C ALA A 199 33.53 -5.38 14.87
N GLU A 200 34.39 -4.99 13.93
CA GLU A 200 34.36 -3.72 13.21
C GLU A 200 33.13 -3.61 12.30
N GLU A 201 32.82 -4.66 11.54
CA GLU A 201 31.63 -4.72 10.67
C GLU A 201 30.34 -4.59 11.48
N ARG A 202 30.26 -5.26 12.63
CA ARG A 202 29.10 -5.16 13.53
C ARG A 202 28.90 -3.77 14.09
N LYS A 203 29.99 -3.08 14.43
CA LYS A 203 29.94 -1.71 14.94
C LYS A 203 29.46 -0.73 13.88
N ALA A 204 29.85 -0.92 12.62
CA ALA A 204 29.45 -0.04 11.52
C ALA A 204 28.04 -0.33 10.99
N PHE A 205 27.60 -1.60 11.02
CA PHE A 205 26.37 -2.10 10.39
C PHE A 205 26.16 -1.54 8.98
N ALA A 206 27.23 -1.57 8.18
CA ALA A 206 27.21 -1.11 6.81
C ALA A 206 26.72 -2.23 5.89
N PHE A 207 25.75 -1.93 5.03
CA PHE A 207 25.26 -2.85 4.01
C PHE A 207 24.98 -2.12 2.71
N ASN A 208 25.12 -2.86 1.61
CA ASN A 208 24.82 -2.40 0.27
C ASN A 208 23.32 -2.53 -0.02
N LYS A 209 22.68 -1.40 -0.35
CA LYS A 209 21.23 -1.34 -0.60
C LYS A 209 20.79 -2.15 -1.83
N GLU A 210 21.68 -2.37 -2.79
CA GLU A 210 21.38 -3.12 -4.01
C GLU A 210 21.45 -4.63 -3.78
N THR A 211 22.49 -5.10 -3.08
CA THR A 211 22.80 -6.53 -3.00
C THR A 211 22.37 -7.18 -1.69
N GLN A 212 22.29 -6.41 -0.59
CA GLN A 212 22.02 -6.93 0.76
C GLN A 212 20.65 -6.52 1.33
N LEU A 213 19.91 -5.64 0.64
CA LEU A 213 18.54 -5.24 1.02
C LEU A 213 17.46 -6.00 0.22
N ARG A 214 17.85 -7.06 -0.50
CA ARG A 214 16.94 -7.87 -1.32
C ARG A 214 16.12 -8.80 -0.42
N PRO A 215 14.79 -8.67 -0.38
CA PRO A 215 13.96 -9.59 0.38
C PRO A 215 14.04 -11.01 -0.19
N VAL A 216 14.10 -12.00 0.69
CA VAL A 216 13.86 -13.40 0.37
C VAL A 216 12.34 -13.61 0.40
N PHE A 217 11.79 -14.10 -0.71
CA PHE A 217 10.38 -14.44 -0.83
C PHE A 217 10.14 -15.83 -0.28
N CYS A 218 9.24 -15.95 0.68
CA CYS A 218 9.03 -17.17 1.45
C CYS A 218 7.74 -17.92 1.11
N SER A 219 6.84 -17.31 0.31
CA SER A 219 5.51 -17.82 -0.07
C SER A 219 4.63 -18.28 1.12
N PRO A 220 3.61 -17.51 1.52
CA PRO A 220 2.58 -17.97 2.45
C PRO A 220 1.44 -18.74 1.75
N CYS A 221 1.31 -18.65 0.42
CA CYS A 221 0.13 -19.10 -0.35
C CYS A 221 0.42 -20.25 -1.31
N GLY A 222 0.95 -21.39 -0.87
CA GLY A 222 0.97 -22.64 -1.67
C GLY A 222 1.68 -22.61 -3.04
N ALA A 223 2.22 -21.46 -3.46
CA ALA A 223 2.89 -21.26 -4.74
C ALA A 223 4.18 -22.07 -4.72
N SER A 224 4.40 -22.88 -5.76
CA SER A 224 5.62 -23.66 -5.86
C SER A 224 6.81 -22.70 -5.90
N LEU A 225 7.57 -22.66 -4.80
CA LEU A 225 8.92 -22.12 -4.82
C LEU A 225 9.69 -23.02 -5.80
N GLY A 226 9.88 -22.54 -7.03
CA GLY A 226 10.23 -23.37 -8.19
C GLY A 226 11.20 -24.50 -7.85
N ALA A 227 10.78 -25.72 -8.19
CA ALA A 227 11.70 -26.85 -8.27
C ALA A 227 12.87 -26.45 -9.18
N GLY A 228 14.09 -26.85 -8.80
CA GLY A 228 15.32 -26.43 -9.45
C GLY A 228 15.25 -26.46 -10.98
N VAL A 229 15.84 -25.43 -11.58
CA VAL A 229 15.99 -25.25 -13.03
C VAL A 229 16.49 -26.55 -13.67
N GLN A 230 15.60 -27.29 -14.34
CA GLN A 230 16.02 -28.12 -15.46
C GLN A 230 15.95 -27.24 -16.70
N SER A 231 17.08 -27.11 -17.38
CA SER A 231 17.24 -26.39 -18.63
C SER A 231 16.39 -27.03 -19.72
N THR A 232 15.25 -26.43 -20.04
CA THR A 232 14.52 -26.71 -21.28
C THR A 232 14.87 -25.65 -22.31
N GLU A 233 15.58 -26.07 -23.36
CA GLU A 233 15.87 -25.26 -24.54
C GLU A 233 14.56 -24.81 -25.23
N CYS A 234 14.42 -23.51 -25.48
CA CYS A 234 13.29 -22.96 -26.22
C CYS A 234 13.56 -22.98 -27.72
N SER A 235 12.75 -23.73 -28.47
CA SER A 235 12.61 -23.59 -29.92
C SER A 235 11.75 -22.35 -30.25
N PRO A 236 12.03 -21.61 -31.33
CA PRO A 236 11.31 -20.37 -31.66
C PRO A 236 10.01 -20.68 -32.41
N GLY A 237 8.87 -20.41 -31.79
CA GLY A 237 7.54 -20.51 -32.42
C GLY A 237 6.59 -19.41 -31.95
N GLU A 238 6.22 -18.55 -32.89
CA GLU A 238 5.06 -17.65 -33.00
C GLU A 238 4.64 -16.78 -31.79
N ALA A 239 4.84 -15.47 -31.97
CA ALA A 239 4.49 -14.41 -31.02
C ALA A 239 2.97 -14.17 -30.96
N ALA A 240 2.34 -14.61 -29.87
CA ALA A 240 1.08 -14.07 -29.38
C ALA A 240 1.38 -13.05 -28.27
N GLU A 241 1.22 -11.76 -28.57
CA GLU A 241 1.39 -10.68 -27.59
C GLU A 241 0.30 -10.70 -26.51
N SER A 242 0.71 -10.47 -25.25
CA SER A 242 -0.10 -9.94 -24.11
C SER A 242 -0.29 -10.76 -22.81
N PRO A 243 0.25 -11.99 -22.61
CA PRO A 243 0.44 -12.52 -21.24
C PRO A 243 1.90 -12.50 -20.75
N LEU A 244 2.88 -12.40 -21.67
CA LEU A 244 4.29 -12.67 -21.36
C LEU A 244 5.01 -11.58 -20.56
N ILE A 245 4.59 -10.31 -20.61
CA ILE A 245 5.45 -9.21 -20.14
C ILE A 245 5.65 -9.24 -18.61
N ALA A 246 4.61 -9.56 -17.83
CA ALA A 246 4.72 -9.64 -16.37
C ALA A 246 5.49 -10.89 -15.91
N ALA A 247 5.25 -12.05 -16.54
CA ALA A 247 5.95 -13.32 -16.27
C ALA A 247 7.46 -13.25 -16.57
N LEU A 248 7.86 -12.43 -17.56
CA LEU A 248 9.26 -12.15 -17.82
C LEU A 248 9.90 -11.22 -16.77
N ARG A 249 9.10 -10.40 -16.07
CA ARG A 249 9.56 -9.36 -15.14
C ARG A 249 9.63 -9.81 -13.69
N HIS A 250 8.80 -10.77 -13.29
CA HIS A 250 8.60 -11.18 -11.91
C HIS A 250 8.69 -12.71 -11.78
N HIS A 251 8.89 -13.21 -10.55
CA HIS A 251 8.80 -14.65 -10.28
C HIS A 251 7.34 -15.09 -10.28
N ASP A 252 7.05 -16.31 -10.75
CA ASP A 252 5.67 -16.80 -10.92
C ASP A 252 4.91 -16.83 -9.60
N GLY A 253 5.53 -17.33 -8.52
CA GLY A 253 4.91 -17.33 -7.19
C GLY A 253 4.61 -15.93 -6.62
N LEU A 254 5.30 -14.88 -7.09
CA LEU A 254 4.94 -13.50 -6.74
C LEU A 254 3.69 -13.06 -7.52
N LEU A 255 3.61 -13.39 -8.81
CA LEU A 255 2.46 -13.08 -9.64
C LEU A 255 1.20 -13.80 -9.15
N GLU A 256 1.31 -15.07 -8.79
CA GLU A 256 0.22 -15.85 -8.20
C GLU A 256 -0.29 -15.22 -6.90
N CYS A 257 0.62 -14.89 -5.97
CA CYS A 257 0.28 -14.25 -4.69
C CYS A 257 -0.42 -12.89 -4.90
N VAL A 258 0.05 -12.09 -5.85
CA VAL A 258 -0.57 -10.81 -6.20
C VAL A 258 -1.93 -10.99 -6.88
N ALA A 259 -2.03 -11.97 -7.79
CA ALA A 259 -3.24 -12.24 -8.55
C ALA A 259 -4.36 -12.78 -7.64
N GLU A 260 -4.02 -13.68 -6.72
CA GLU A 260 -4.91 -14.15 -5.67
C GLU A 260 -5.44 -12.98 -4.83
N ALA A 261 -4.55 -12.12 -4.34
CA ALA A 261 -4.93 -10.95 -3.55
C ALA A 261 -5.70 -9.88 -4.37
N ALA A 262 -5.61 -9.91 -5.70
CA ALA A 262 -6.39 -9.08 -6.62
C ALA A 262 -7.72 -9.73 -7.07
N GLY A 263 -7.94 -11.01 -6.75
CA GLY A 263 -9.09 -11.79 -7.21
C GLY A 263 -9.12 -12.01 -8.73
N VAL A 264 -7.95 -12.20 -9.36
CA VAL A 264 -7.81 -12.46 -10.81
C VAL A 264 -6.84 -13.63 -11.06
N SER A 265 -6.77 -14.13 -12.30
CA SER A 265 -5.69 -15.02 -12.71
C SER A 265 -4.41 -14.22 -13.02
N ALA A 266 -3.24 -14.84 -12.86
CA ALA A 266 -1.94 -14.21 -13.10
C ALA A 266 -1.70 -13.78 -14.57
N GLU A 267 -2.54 -14.24 -15.50
CA GLU A 267 -2.50 -13.87 -16.92
C GLU A 267 -3.21 -12.55 -17.24
N ARG A 268 -3.97 -11.99 -16.29
CA ARG A 268 -4.72 -10.73 -16.43
C ARG A 268 -3.97 -9.55 -15.83
#